data_AF-A0A529Y3D4-F1
#
_entry.id   AF-A0A529Y3D4-F1
#
_cell.length_a   1.000
_cell.length_b   1.000
_cell.length_c   1.000
_cell.angle_alpha   90.00
_cell.angle_beta   90.00
_cell.angle_gamma   90.00
#
_symmetry.space_group_name_H-M   'P 1'
#
loop_
_entity.id
_entity.type
_entity.pdbx_description
1 polymer ?
#
loop_
_entity_poly.entity_id
_entity_poly.type
_entity_poly.pdbx_seq_one_letter_code
_entity_poly.pdbx_strand_id
1 'polypeptide(L)' 'PFMAIAGLWREAAGNKPPTFTMLTTEPGPDVAPIHNRQIVVLQPENWAAWLNLTKPEAELLRPLPVGSLSVEMVRPEKS' A
#
# COMPACT_ATOMS: atom_id res chain seq x y z
N PRO A 1 -0.67 15.00 8.22
CA PRO A 1 -0.75 14.42 6.86
C PRO A 1 -1.23 12.97 7.00
N PHE A 2 -2.05 12.48 6.06
CA PHE A 2 -2.60 11.11 6.10
C PHE A 2 -2.14 10.32 4.87
N MET A 3 -1.92 9.03 5.06
CA MET A 3 -1.61 8.06 4.00
C MET A 3 -2.76 7.05 3.91
N ALA A 4 -3.15 6.67 2.70
CA ALA A 4 -4.13 5.61 2.46
C ALA A 4 -3.46 4.40 1.80
N ILE A 5 -3.71 3.21 2.35
CA ILE A 5 -3.20 1.93 1.85
C ILE A 5 -4.37 1.18 1.22
N ALA A 6 -4.23 0.74 -0.03
CA ALA A 6 -5.26 -0.10 -0.65
C ALA A 6 -5.36 -1.44 0.10
N GLY A 7 -6.57 -1.84 0.45
CA GLY A 7 -6.81 -3.02 1.27
C GLY A 7 -8.14 -3.67 0.97
N LEU A 8 -8.21 -4.97 1.23
CA LEU A 8 -9.45 -5.73 1.22
C LEU A 8 -9.89 -5.98 2.65
N TRP A 9 -11.19 -6.10 2.85
CA TRP A 9 -11.76 -6.38 4.16
C TRP A 9 -12.90 -7.37 4.04
N ARG A 10 -13.22 -8.02 5.15
CA ARG A 10 -14.42 -8.85 5.28
C ARG A 10 -15.05 -8.66 6.66
N GLU A 11 -16.37 -8.78 6.69
CA GLU A 11 -17.14 -8.85 7.93
C GLU A 11 -16.81 -10.10 8.75
N ALA A 12 -17.28 -10.12 9.99
CA ALA A 12 -17.28 -11.32 10.81
C ALA A 12 -18.08 -12.45 10.14
N ALA A 13 -17.62 -13.69 10.30
CA ALA A 13 -18.32 -14.86 9.78
C ALA A 13 -18.15 -16.06 10.74
N GLY A 14 -19.22 -16.45 11.43
CA GLY A 14 -19.18 -17.50 12.45
C GLY A 14 -18.24 -17.12 13.59
N ASN A 15 -17.20 -17.93 13.83
CA ASN A 15 -16.16 -17.66 14.82
C ASN A 15 -14.99 -16.80 14.31
N LYS A 16 -15.05 -16.33 13.06
CA LYS A 16 -13.98 -15.51 12.46
C LYS A 16 -14.29 -14.03 12.68
N PRO A 17 -13.37 -13.26 13.30
CA PRO A 17 -13.57 -11.82 13.51
C PRO A 17 -13.49 -11.04 12.19
N PRO A 18 -13.98 -9.79 12.16
CA PRO A 18 -13.77 -8.90 11.03
C PRO A 18 -12.27 -8.70 10.83
N THR A 19 -11.84 -8.73 9.57
CA THR A 19 -10.41 -8.74 9.22
C THR A 19 -10.17 -7.97 7.94
N PHE A 20 -8.97 -7.41 7.81
CA PHE A 20 -8.51 -6.73 6.61
C PHE A 20 -7.11 -7.20 6.22
N THR A 21 -6.73 -6.89 5.00
CA THR A 21 -5.37 -7.10 4.50
C THR A 21 -4.93 -5.91 3.66
N MET A 22 -3.63 -5.67 3.61
CA MET A 22 -3.03 -4.64 2.76
C MET A 22 -2.60 -5.27 1.44
N LEU A 23 -2.98 -4.63 0.34
CA LEU A 23 -2.50 -5.04 -0.97
C LEU A 23 -1.05 -4.61 -1.14
N THR A 24 -0.27 -5.50 -1.76
CA THR A 24 1.14 -5.27 -2.06
C THR A 24 1.39 -5.38 -3.56
N THR A 25 2.41 -4.69 -4.03
CA THR A 25 2.86 -4.64 -5.42
C THR A 25 4.38 -4.84 -5.47
N GLU A 26 4.94 -4.87 -6.69
CA GLU A 26 6.39 -4.76 -6.89
C GLU A 26 6.93 -3.49 -6.22
N PRO A 27 8.20 -3.43 -5.80
CA PRO A 27 8.70 -2.27 -5.11
C PRO A 27 8.88 -1.09 -6.06
N GLY A 28 8.51 0.12 -5.60
CA GLY A 28 8.91 1.36 -6.27
C GLY A 28 10.40 1.66 -6.06
N PRO A 29 10.97 2.65 -6.78
CA PRO A 29 12.40 2.97 -6.72
C PRO A 29 12.93 3.28 -5.32
N ASP A 30 12.09 3.85 -4.45
CA ASP A 30 12.48 4.21 -3.08
C ASP A 30 12.53 2.98 -2.13
N VAL A 31 11.82 1.89 -2.47
CA VAL A 31 11.70 0.67 -1.64
C VAL A 31 12.57 -0.47 -2.16
N ALA A 32 12.76 -0.55 -3.48
CA ALA A 32 13.51 -1.63 -4.13
C ALA A 32 14.92 -1.87 -3.54
N PRO A 33 15.68 -0.84 -3.07
CA PRO A 33 16.98 -1.06 -2.45
C PRO A 33 16.94 -1.81 -1.11
N ILE A 34 15.78 -1.86 -0.43
CA ILE A 34 15.66 -2.40 0.93
C ILE A 34 14.64 -3.54 1.07
N HIS A 35 13.70 -3.71 0.13
CA HIS A 35 12.73 -4.79 0.16
C HIS A 35 12.15 -5.10 -1.24
N ASN A 36 11.72 -6.33 -1.46
CA ASN A 36 11.19 -6.83 -2.75
C ASN A 36 9.67 -6.64 -2.94
N ARG A 37 9.01 -5.94 -2.02
CA ARG A 37 7.55 -5.71 -2.03
C ARG A 37 7.25 -4.36 -1.41
N GLN A 38 6.27 -3.65 -1.97
CA GLN A 38 5.76 -2.41 -1.43
C GLN A 38 4.25 -2.54 -1.18
N ILE A 39 3.75 -1.96 -0.09
CA ILE A 39 2.31 -1.73 0.07
C ILE A 39 1.80 -0.73 -0.99
N VAL A 40 0.58 -0.93 -1.48
CA VAL A 40 -0.03 0.01 -2.41
C VAL A 40 -0.48 1.25 -1.64
N VAL A 41 0.27 2.34 -1.77
CA VAL A 41 -0.09 3.65 -1.23
C VAL A 41 -0.86 4.43 -2.30
N LEU A 42 -2.10 4.79 -2.00
CA LEU A 42 -2.97 5.52 -2.91
C LEU A 42 -2.71 7.03 -2.81
N GLN A 43 -2.51 7.67 -3.96
CA GLN A 43 -2.48 9.13 -4.07
C GLN A 43 -3.86 9.72 -3.68
N PRO A 44 -3.92 10.89 -3.02
CA PRO A 44 -5.17 11.48 -2.52
C PRO A 44 -6.30 11.55 -3.56
N GLU A 45 -5.96 11.87 -4.81
CA GLU A 45 -6.92 12.02 -5.91
C GLU A 45 -7.58 10.69 -6.31
N ASN A 46 -7.00 9.56 -5.88
CA ASN A 46 -7.45 8.22 -6.22
C ASN A 46 -8.18 7.50 -5.08
N TRP A 47 -8.31 8.10 -3.89
CA TRP A 47 -8.96 7.46 -2.75
C TRP A 47 -10.42 7.10 -3.04
N ALA A 48 -11.18 8.05 -3.59
CA ALA A 48 -12.57 7.82 -3.98
C ALA A 48 -12.69 6.79 -5.11
N ALA A 49 -11.74 6.78 -6.05
CA ALA A 49 -11.75 5.82 -7.15
C ALA A 49 -11.52 4.39 -6.66
N TRP A 50 -10.69 4.19 -5.64
CA TRP A 50 -10.50 2.91 -4.98
C TRP A 50 -11.77 2.43 -4.25
N LEU A 51 -12.40 3.31 -3.46
CA LEU A 51 -13.57 2.93 -2.67
C LEU A 51 -14.82 2.71 -3.53
N ASN A 52 -14.98 3.48 -4.60
CA ASN A 52 -16.17 3.46 -5.46
C ASN A 52 -15.96 2.64 -6.75
N LEU A 53 -14.80 1.99 -6.91
CA LEU A 53 -14.46 1.15 -8.05
C LEU A 53 -14.65 1.84 -9.41
N THR A 54 -14.28 3.12 -9.51
CA THR A 54 -14.52 3.95 -10.72
C THR A 54 -13.33 3.98 -11.69
N LYS A 55 -12.22 3.33 -11.35
CA LYS A 55 -11.06 3.16 -12.23
C LYS A 55 -10.61 1.69 -12.22
N PRO A 56 -10.00 1.19 -13.31
CA PRO A 56 -9.40 -0.13 -13.34
C PRO A 56 -8.32 -0.30 -12.25
N GLU A 57 -8.23 -1.48 -11.64
CA GLU A 57 -7.24 -1.76 -10.60
C GLU A 57 -5.81 -1.58 -11.12
N ALA A 58 -5.56 -1.91 -12.39
CA ALA A 58 -4.27 -1.73 -13.04
C ALA A 58 -3.81 -0.26 -13.09
N GLU A 59 -4.71 0.72 -12.89
CA GLU A 59 -4.35 2.14 -12.77
C GLU A 59 -4.07 2.56 -11.32
N LEU A 60 -4.64 1.86 -10.35
CA LEU A 60 -4.59 2.20 -8.93
C LEU A 60 -3.50 1.42 -8.17
N LEU A 61 -3.33 0.14 -8.48
CA LEU A 61 -2.49 -0.81 -7.74
C LEU A 61 -1.05 -0.83 -8.27
N ARG A 62 -0.38 0.32 -8.24
CA ARG A 62 0.97 0.52 -8.79
C ARG A 62 2.01 0.84 -7.70
N PRO A 63 3.30 0.52 -7.93
CA PRO A 63 4.38 1.05 -7.11
C PRO A 63 4.38 2.58 -7.13
N LEU A 64 4.96 3.18 -6.09
CA LEU A 64 5.12 4.63 -6.04
C LEU A 64 6.25 5.07 -6.98
N PRO A 65 6.14 6.23 -7.65
CA PRO A 65 7.26 6.81 -8.39
C PRO A 65 8.38 7.23 -7.43
N VAL A 66 9.58 7.42 -7.98
CA VAL A 66 10.75 7.92 -7.24
C VAL A 66 10.44 9.22 -6.46
N GLY A 67 10.96 9.32 -5.24
CA GLY A 67 10.80 10.50 -4.38
C GLY A 67 9.41 10.63 -3.75
N SER A 68 8.58 9.58 -3.82
CA SER A 68 7.30 9.57 -3.12
C SER A 68 7.45 9.32 -1.62
N LEU A 69 8.53 8.65 -1.22
CA LEU A 69 8.85 8.36 0.18
C LEU A 69 10.15 9.04 0.59
N SER A 70 10.16 9.64 1.77
CA SER A 70 11.40 10.01 2.45
C SER A 70 11.91 8.79 3.21
N VAL A 71 13.05 8.24 2.80
CA VAL A 71 13.64 7.02 3.37
C VAL A 71 14.71 7.40 4.37
N GLU A 72 14.59 6.90 5.61
CA GLU A 72 15.56 7.13 6.69
C GLU A 72 15.87 5.82 7.43
N MET A 73 17.15 5.55 7.66
CA MET A 73 17.59 4.43 8.49
C MET A 73 17.49 4.81 9.97
N VAL A 74 16.45 4.32 10.65
CA VAL A 74 16.21 4.61 12.08
C VAL A 74 16.96 3.69 13.05
N ARG A 75 17.48 2.56 12.55
CA ARG A 75 18.32 1.63 13.30
C ARG A 75 19.25 0.89 12.34
N PRO A 76 20.57 0.87 12.59
CA PRO A 76 21.48 0.04 11.80
C PRO A 76 21.20 -1.44 12.04
N GLU A 77 21.41 -2.27 11.01
CA GLU A 77 21.41 -3.72 11.17
C GLU A 77 22.43 -4.12 12.24
N LYS A 78 22.02 -5.00 13.16
CA LYS A 78 22.98 -5.66 14.03
C LYS A 78 23.72 -6.69 13.17
N SER A 79 25.02 -6.49 12.98
CA SER A 79 25.93 -7.54 12.51
C SER A 79 25.90 -8.75 13.43
#